data_AF-A0A929NFA3-F1
#
_entry.id   AF-A0A929NFA3-F1
#
_cell.length_a   1.000
_cell.length_b   1.000
_cell.length_c   1.000
_cell.angle_alpha   90.00
_cell.angle_beta   90.00
_cell.angle_gamma   90.00
#
_symmetry.space_group_name_H-M   'P 1'
#
loop_
_entity.id
_entity.type
_entity.pdbx_description
1 polymer ?
#
loop_
_entity_poly.entity_id
_entity_poly.type
_entity_poly.pdbx_seq_one_letter_code
_entity_poly.pdbx_strand_id
1 'polypeptide(L)'
;MTKWITDRPYLVTSAIFLIIMIIGWQVLYWQAEDFTFLLLLYFIVTLGIRLDDISRKIGGGAGKLSAGSVDQESVISQLNDIKVSLGNINVTLNKLLAEKKESDR
;
A
#
# COMPACT_ATOMS: atom_id res chain seq x y z
N MET A 1 9.85 14.47 12.71
CA MET A 1 9.51 15.23 11.48
C MET A 1 9.94 14.54 10.18
N THR A 2 10.90 13.62 10.19
CA THR A 2 11.48 12.97 8.99
C THR A 2 10.59 11.97 8.24
N LYS A 3 9.45 11.54 8.80
CA LYS A 3 8.57 10.53 8.16
C LYS A 3 7.85 11.03 6.89
N TRP A 4 7.56 12.33 6.79
CA TRP A 4 6.79 12.88 5.67
C TRP A 4 7.51 12.80 4.32
N ILE A 5 8.85 12.90 4.33
CA ILE A 5 9.68 12.81 3.13
C ILE A 5 9.64 11.38 2.56
N THR A 6 9.57 10.38 3.44
CA THR A 6 9.53 8.96 3.06
C THR A 6 8.14 8.52 2.60
N ASP A 7 7.06 9.07 3.19
CA ASP A 7 5.69 8.68 2.86
C ASP A 7 5.21 9.24 1.50
N ARG A 8 5.76 10.37 1.04
CA ARG A 8 5.35 11.03 -0.22
C ARG A 8 6.54 11.57 -1.02
N PRO A 9 7.41 10.69 -1.58
CA PRO A 9 8.60 11.10 -2.33
C PRO A 9 8.27 12.00 -3.53
N TYR A 10 7.11 11.79 -4.16
CA TYR A 10 6.62 12.60 -5.28
C TYR A 10 6.31 14.06 -4.92
N LEU A 11 5.84 14.33 -3.70
CA LEU A 11 5.56 15.69 -3.24
C LEU A 11 6.85 16.47 -3.04
N VAL A 12 7.87 15.80 -2.50
CA VAL A 12 9.18 16.41 -2.25
C VAL A 12 9.88 16.71 -3.57
N THR A 13 9.92 15.77 -4.50
CA THR A 13 10.54 16.01 -5.82
C THR A 13 9.83 17.10 -6.60
N SER A 14 8.49 17.09 -6.62
CA SER A 14 7.72 18.15 -7.28
C SER A 14 7.96 19.54 -6.65
N ALA A 15 8.01 19.62 -5.31
CA ALA A 15 8.30 20.87 -4.61
C ALA A 15 9.71 21.41 -4.93
N ILE A 16 10.73 20.54 -4.98
CA ILE A 16 12.10 20.93 -5.34
C ILE A 16 12.14 21.46 -6.78
N PHE A 17 11.49 20.78 -7.72
CA PHE A 17 11.43 21.22 -9.11
C PHE A 17 10.70 22.56 -9.26
N LEU A 18 9.63 22.79 -8.49
CA LEU A 18 8.90 24.06 -8.49
C LEU A 18 9.78 25.20 -7.96
N ILE A 19 10.58 24.97 -6.92
CA ILE A 19 11.54 25.96 -6.40
C ILE A 19 12.60 26.28 -7.46
N ILE A 20 13.17 25.26 -8.11
CA ILE A 20 14.16 25.45 -9.18
C ILE A 20 13.55 26.23 -10.35
N MET A 21 12.30 25.93 -10.71
CA MET A 21 11.58 26.64 -11.77
C MET A 21 11.42 28.14 -11.46
N ILE A 22 11.04 28.48 -10.22
CA ILE A 22 10.89 29.87 -9.77
C ILE A 22 12.24 30.60 -9.77
N ILE A 23 13.29 29.98 -9.24
CA ILE A 23 14.62 30.58 -9.19
C ILE A 23 15.21 30.74 -10.59
N GLY A 24 15.04 29.73 -11.46
CA GLY A 24 15.49 29.77 -12.84
C GLY A 24 14.83 30.90 -13.64
N TRP A 25 13.54 31.12 -13.41
CA TRP A 25 12.81 32.25 -14.01
C TRP A 25 13.29 33.61 -13.47
N GLN A 26 13.41 33.76 -12.15
CA GLN A 26 13.69 35.07 -11.54
C GLN A 26 15.15 35.50 -11.59
N VAL A 27 16.10 34.55 -11.54
CA VAL A 27 17.52 34.85 -11.33
C VAL A 27 18.37 34.51 -12.55
N LEU A 28 18.04 33.43 -13.27
CA LEU A 28 18.85 32.95 -14.40
C LEU A 28 18.33 33.37 -15.78
N TYR A 29 17.15 34.03 -15.86
CA TYR A 29 16.50 34.40 -17.13
C TYR A 29 16.41 33.22 -18.12
N TRP A 30 16.06 32.05 -17.59
CA TRP A 30 15.96 30.82 -18.37
C TRP A 30 15.03 30.97 -19.57
N GLN A 31 15.48 30.45 -20.70
CA GLN A 31 14.72 30.43 -21.94
C GLN A 31 13.88 29.15 -22.03
N ALA A 32 13.04 29.05 -23.06
CA ALA A 32 12.16 27.90 -23.26
C ALA A 32 12.93 26.56 -23.31
N GLU A 33 14.18 26.57 -23.80
CA GLU A 33 15.06 25.40 -23.84
C GLU A 33 15.42 24.90 -22.44
N ASP A 34 15.74 25.81 -21.51
CA ASP A 34 16.07 25.47 -20.12
C ASP A 34 14.86 24.88 -19.39
N PHE A 35 13.66 25.43 -19.63
CA PHE A 35 12.41 24.85 -19.09
C PHE A 35 12.10 23.48 -19.67
N THR A 36 12.39 23.28 -20.97
CA THR A 36 12.19 21.97 -21.62
C THR A 36 13.16 20.94 -21.02
N PHE A 37 14.41 21.33 -20.78
CA PHE A 37 15.40 20.49 -20.11
C PHE A 37 15.01 20.18 -18.67
N LEU A 38 14.53 21.17 -17.92
CA LEU A 38 14.01 20.99 -16.56
C LEU A 38 12.84 20.00 -16.54
N LEU A 39 11.90 20.13 -17.49
CA LEU A 39 10.74 19.26 -17.61
C LEU A 39 11.14 17.82 -17.98
N LEU A 40 12.13 17.67 -18.88
CA LEU A 40 12.70 16.38 -19.23
C LEU A 40 13.37 15.72 -18.02
N LEU A 41 14.14 16.49 -17.24
CA LEU A 41 14.79 16.01 -16.02
C LEU A 41 13.75 15.59 -14.98
N TYR A 42 12.70 16.38 -14.78
CA TYR A 42 11.57 16.03 -13.92
C TYR A 42 10.91 14.71 -14.36
N PHE A 43 10.72 14.53 -15.68
CA PHE A 43 10.15 13.32 -16.22
C PHE A 43 11.02 12.09 -15.93
N ILE A 44 12.34 12.17 -16.18
CA ILE A 44 13.28 11.06 -15.91
C ILE A 44 13.31 10.70 -14.42
N VAL A 45 13.39 11.71 -13.53
CA VAL A 45 13.43 11.48 -12.07
C VAL A 45 12.12 10.88 -11.57
N THR A 46 10.97 11.39 -12.02
CA THR A 46 9.67 10.83 -11.63
C THR A 46 9.43 9.44 -12.22
N LEU A 47 9.94 9.15 -13.42
CA LEU A 47 9.95 7.79 -13.97
C LEU A 47 10.75 6.86 -13.08
N GLY A 48 11.93 7.27 -12.61
CA GLY A 48 12.76 6.47 -11.72
C GLY A 48 12.02 6.06 -10.45
N ILE A 49 11.33 7.01 -9.80
CA ILE A 49 10.54 6.73 -8.60
C ILE A 49 9.34 5.82 -8.91
N ARG A 50 8.65 6.03 -10.04
CA ARG A 50 7.54 5.15 -10.45
C ARG A 50 8.01 3.74 -10.81
N LEU A 51 9.13 3.63 -11.53
CA LEU A 51 9.73 2.34 -11.90
C LEU A 51 10.23 1.60 -10.68
N ASP A 52 10.81 2.29 -9.70
CA ASP A 52 11.17 1.72 -8.40
C ASP A 52 9.94 1.23 -7.62
N ASP A 53 8.85 2.02 -7.56
CA ASP A 53 7.60 1.60 -6.92
C ASP A 53 6.94 0.41 -7.65
N ILE A 54 6.94 0.41 -8.99
CA ILE A 54 6.46 -0.71 -9.81
C ILE A 54 7.35 -1.94 -9.61
N SER A 55 8.67 -1.78 -9.63
CA SER A 55 9.64 -2.85 -9.37
C SER A 55 9.45 -3.44 -7.98
N ARG A 56 9.21 -2.59 -6.97
CA ARG A 56 8.93 -3.03 -5.60
C ARG A 56 7.57 -3.70 -5.46
N LYS A 57 6.56 -3.31 -6.24
CA LYS A 57 5.26 -4.00 -6.30
C LYS A 57 5.34 -5.35 -7.03
N ILE A 58 6.15 -5.44 -8.08
CA ILE A 58 6.31 -6.66 -8.89
C ILE A 58 7.30 -7.64 -8.24
N GLY A 59 8.46 -7.15 -7.81
CA GLY A 59 9.50 -7.93 -7.12
C GLY A 59 9.24 -8.15 -5.62
N GLY A 60 8.33 -7.37 -5.01
CA GLY A 60 7.91 -7.50 -3.61
C GLY A 60 6.72 -8.43 -3.38
N GLY A 61 6.49 -9.41 -4.25
CA GLY A 61 5.43 -10.42 -4.13
C GLY A 61 5.48 -11.33 -2.88
N ALA A 62 6.26 -11.01 -1.84
CA ALA A 62 6.28 -11.78 -0.59
C ALA A 62 6.71 -10.99 0.67
N GLY A 63 6.90 -9.67 0.63
CA GLY A 63 7.51 -9.00 1.77
C GLY A 63 7.25 -7.50 1.86
N LYS A 64 6.40 -7.13 2.82
CA LYS A 64 6.35 -5.78 3.43
C LYS A 64 5.67 -4.69 2.60
N LEU A 65 4.36 -4.83 2.44
CA LEU A 65 3.45 -3.69 2.52
C LEU A 65 3.48 -3.17 3.96
N SER A 66 4.24 -2.11 4.24
CA SER A 66 4.00 -1.27 5.41
C SER A 66 3.11 -0.11 4.97
N ALA A 67 1.81 -0.39 4.93
CA ALA A 67 0.72 0.58 4.97
C ALA A 67 -0.55 -0.20 5.35
N GLY A 68 -0.82 -0.27 6.66
CA GLY A 68 -2.03 -0.90 7.19
C GLY A 68 -1.76 -2.21 7.92
N SER A 69 -1.37 -2.12 9.18
CA SER A 69 -1.53 -3.20 10.17
C SER A 69 -3.00 -3.61 10.40
N VAL A 70 -3.93 -3.08 9.61
CA VAL A 70 -5.38 -3.34 9.71
C VAL A 70 -5.75 -4.68 9.07
N ASP A 71 -5.03 -5.14 8.03
CA ASP A 71 -5.45 -6.35 7.29
C ASP A 71 -4.95 -7.66 7.90
N GLN A 72 -3.77 -7.70 8.52
CA GLN A 72 -3.31 -8.94 9.18
C GLN A 72 -4.07 -9.21 10.48
N GLU A 73 -4.40 -8.17 11.24
CA GLU A 73 -5.25 -8.29 12.42
C GLU A 73 -6.68 -8.70 12.03
N SER A 74 -7.20 -8.19 10.89
CA SER A 74 -8.51 -8.59 10.38
C SER A 74 -8.54 -10.04 9.90
N VAL A 75 -7.48 -10.54 9.24
CA VAL A 75 -7.42 -11.93 8.79
C VAL A 75 -7.31 -12.90 9.97
N ILE A 76 -6.50 -12.58 10.99
CA ILE A 76 -6.40 -13.40 12.20
C ILE A 76 -7.72 -13.40 12.97
N SER A 77 -8.40 -12.25 13.07
CA SER A 77 -9.73 -12.14 13.66
C SER A 77 -10.75 -13.00 12.90
N GLN A 78 -10.79 -12.92 11.57
CA GLN A 78 -11.69 -13.71 10.74
C GLN A 78 -11.43 -15.21 10.86
N LEU A 79 -10.16 -15.64 10.92
CA LEU A 79 -9.79 -17.04 11.17
C LEU A 79 -10.27 -17.53 12.53
N ASN A 80 -10.19 -16.69 13.56
CA ASN A 80 -10.69 -17.02 14.89
C ASN A 80 -12.22 -17.12 14.90
N ASP A 81 -12.93 -16.22 14.22
CA ASP A 81 -14.39 -16.24 14.09
C ASP A 81 -14.85 -17.51 13.35
N ILE A 82 -14.15 -17.88 12.26
CA ILE A 82 -14.38 -19.12 11.53
C ILE A 82 -14.18 -20.33 12.46
N LYS A 83 -13.10 -20.37 13.25
CA LYS A 83 -12.83 -21.47 14.19
C LYS A 83 -13.96 -21.62 15.22
N VAL A 84 -14.46 -20.53 15.79
CA VAL A 84 -15.56 -20.54 16.74
C VAL A 84 -16.85 -21.03 16.08
N SER A 85 -17.16 -20.54 14.88
CA SER A 85 -18.34 -20.96 14.13
C SER A 85 -18.31 -22.47 13.81
N LEU A 86 -17.17 -23.02 13.37
CA LEU A 86 -17.02 -24.45 13.16
C LEU A 86 -17.21 -25.26 14.45
N GLY A 87 -16.71 -24.75 15.59
CA GLY A 87 -16.93 -25.37 16.90
C GLY A 87 -18.42 -25.48 17.25
N ASN A 88 -19.17 -24.39 17.08
CA ASN A 88 -20.61 -24.37 17.34
C ASN A 88 -21.39 -25.30 16.40
N ILE A 89 -21.02 -25.34 15.12
CA ILE A 89 -21.62 -26.27 14.15
C ILE A 89 -21.38 -27.71 14.59
N ASN A 90 -20.16 -28.06 15.01
CA ASN A 90 -19.82 -29.41 15.45
C ASN A 90 -20.60 -29.81 16.72
N VAL A 91 -20.75 -28.90 17.69
CA VAL A 91 -21.56 -29.15 18.89
C VAL A 91 -23.03 -29.36 18.52
N THR A 92 -23.57 -28.53 17.63
CA THR A 92 -24.97 -28.62 17.18
C THR A 92 -25.22 -29.93 16.43
N LEU A 93 -24.31 -30.32 15.53
CA LEU A 93 -24.39 -31.60 14.81
C LEU A 93 -24.35 -32.80 15.75
N ASN A 94 -23.46 -32.78 16.75
CA ASN A 94 -23.40 -33.86 17.75
C ASN A 94 -24.68 -33.95 18.58
N LYS A 95 -25.29 -32.82 18.93
CA LYS A 95 -26.57 -32.78 19.63
C LYS A 95 -27.69 -33.39 18.77
N LEU A 96 -27.80 -32.99 17.50
CA LEU A 96 -28.79 -33.54 16.57
C LEU A 96 -28.58 -35.03 16.31
N LEU A 97 -27.32 -35.50 16.26
CA LEU A 97 -27.00 -36.93 16.13
C LEU A 97 -27.38 -37.73 17.38
N ALA A 98 -27.22 -37.16 18.57
CA ALA A 98 -27.66 -37.77 19.82
C ALA A 98 -29.19 -37.87 19.88
N GLU A 99 -29.90 -36.79 19.56
CA GLU A 99 -31.37 -36.76 19.51
C GLU A 99 -31.93 -37.73 18.46
N LYS A 100 -31.30 -37.83 17.29
CA LYS A 100 -31.69 -38.81 16.26
C LYS A 100 -31.52 -40.26 16.75
N LYS A 101 -30.45 -40.57 17.50
CA LYS A 101 -30.24 -41.91 18.06
C LYS A 101 -31.26 -42.29 19.14
N GLU A 102 -31.81 -41.32 19.85
CA GLU A 102 -32.90 -41.55 20.81
C GLU A 102 -34.26 -41.70 20.13
N SER A 103 -34.48 -41.04 18.99
CA SER A 103 -35.72 -41.17 18.21
C SER A 103 -35.81 -42.47 17.38
N ASP A 104 -34.68 -43.10 17.05
CA ASP A 104 -34.61 -44.39 16.33
C ASP A 104 -34.65 -45.62 17.28
N ARG A 105 -34.81 -45.41 18.60
CA ARG A 105 -35.00 -46.46 19.62
C ARG A 105 -36.45 -46.55 20.08
#